data_AF-A0A9E2EVF7-F1
#
_entry.id   AF-A0A9E2EVF7-F1
#
_cell.length_a   1.000
_cell.length_b   1.000
_cell.length_c   1.000
_cell.angle_alpha   90.00
_cell.angle_beta   90.00
_cell.angle_gamma   90.00
#
_symmetry.space_group_name_H-M   'P 1'
#
loop_
_entity.id
_entity.type
_entity.pdbx_description
1 polymer ?
#
loop_
_entity_poly.entity_id
_entity_poly.type
_entity_poly.pdbx_seq_one_letter_code
_entity_poly.pdbx_strand_id
1 'polypeptide(L)'
;MNSIITFCSRYILLYAALGPLLFMSCGQKATETVEIRGVYGNPKPFWGKGFNLNKLGVNAIFVHSGSINHDIMKRARSEGVKVYAEFATLNGKNYVEAHPEAWAINEKGEKVGAASWFMGVCPTEPTFRQYRFGQLRDLLLEYDLDGVWIDYVHWHAQFEEPEPILPETCFCNHCLDGFSKDSGIEIPDGTTSDKALWILNNHDEPWRDWRCKVIYDWTYEIKNIIKEVNPKTLLGLYHCPWDDQEFNGARRRILGLDYTLLKETIDVFSPMVYHRRMGRKPEWVQENIQWFG
;
A
#
# COMPACT_ATOMS: atom_id res chain seq x y z
N MET A 1 75.33 9.81 -18.06
CA MET A 1 75.94 10.95 -18.79
C MET A 1 76.16 10.54 -20.23
N ASN A 2 75.61 11.33 -21.14
CA ASN A 2 75.72 11.32 -22.61
C ASN A 2 75.20 10.07 -23.34
N SER A 3 73.94 10.08 -23.76
CA SER A 3 73.40 10.70 -24.99
C SER A 3 73.64 9.83 -26.22
N ILE A 4 72.55 9.41 -26.86
CA ILE A 4 72.21 9.73 -28.25
C ILE A 4 70.69 9.48 -28.40
N ILE A 5 69.95 10.57 -28.62
CA ILE A 5 68.57 10.58 -29.12
C ILE A 5 68.67 11.13 -30.53
N THR A 6 68.08 10.45 -31.50
CA THR A 6 67.79 11.05 -32.80
C THR A 6 66.37 10.67 -33.21
N PHE A 7 65.53 11.69 -33.22
CA PHE A 7 64.14 11.70 -33.65
C PHE A 7 64.10 11.89 -35.18
N CYS A 8 63.23 11.17 -35.89
CA CYS A 8 62.79 11.65 -37.21
C CYS A 8 61.42 11.05 -37.57
N SER A 9 60.42 11.92 -37.49
CA SER A 9 59.03 11.71 -37.89
C SER A 9 58.90 11.30 -39.36
N ARG A 10 58.06 10.29 -39.64
CA ARG A 10 57.48 10.07 -40.95
C ARG A 10 55.96 10.00 -40.82
N TYR A 11 55.31 10.87 -41.60
CA TYR A 11 53.87 11.03 -41.74
C TYR A 11 53.18 9.69 -42.03
N ILE A 12 52.18 9.35 -41.21
CA ILE A 12 51.23 8.26 -41.49
C ILE A 12 49.91 8.93 -41.91
N LEU A 13 49.57 8.80 -43.19
CA LEU A 13 48.26 9.13 -43.74
C LEU A 13 47.22 8.14 -43.20
N LEU A 14 46.26 8.67 -42.44
CA LEU A 14 45.07 7.98 -41.97
C LEU A 14 44.15 7.63 -43.16
N TYR A 15 43.98 6.34 -43.44
CA TYR A 15 42.82 5.85 -44.20
C TYR A 15 41.74 5.43 -43.21
N ALA A 16 40.69 6.24 -43.08
CA ALA A 16 39.48 5.91 -42.33
C ALA A 16 38.62 4.93 -43.14
N ALA A 17 38.59 3.66 -42.73
CA ALA A 17 37.60 2.70 -43.20
C ALA A 17 36.32 2.85 -42.36
N LEU A 18 35.35 3.60 -42.88
CA LEU A 18 33.98 3.65 -42.35
C LEU A 18 33.26 2.35 -42.72
N GLY A 19 33.25 1.38 -41.80
CA GLY A 19 32.34 0.24 -41.87
C GLY A 19 30.94 0.65 -41.41
N PRO A 20 29.85 0.23 -42.09
CA PRO A 20 28.51 0.57 -41.66
C PRO A 20 28.15 -0.18 -40.37
N LEU A 21 28.03 0.56 -39.27
CA LEU A 21 27.40 0.10 -38.03
C LEU A 21 25.92 -0.16 -38.30
N LEU A 22 25.55 -1.44 -38.39
CA LEU A 22 24.18 -1.91 -38.28
C LEU A 22 23.70 -1.62 -36.84
N PHE A 23 23.00 -0.50 -36.67
CA PHE A 23 22.23 -0.25 -35.47
C PHE A 23 21.06 -1.23 -35.43
N MET A 24 21.23 -2.33 -34.69
CA MET A 24 20.10 -3.12 -34.23
C MET A 24 19.31 -2.25 -33.25
N SER A 25 18.26 -1.61 -33.76
CA SER A 25 17.22 -1.00 -32.94
C SER A 25 16.58 -2.11 -32.11
N CYS A 26 16.94 -2.16 -30.83
CA CYS A 26 16.23 -2.96 -29.84
C CYS A 26 14.87 -2.28 -29.64
N GLY A 27 13.89 -2.64 -30.48
CA GLY A 27 12.52 -2.16 -30.33
C GLY A 27 12.02 -2.54 -28.94
N GLN A 28 11.79 -1.55 -28.08
CA GLN A 28 11.02 -1.74 -26.87
C GLN A 28 9.67 -2.31 -27.30
N LYS A 29 9.40 -3.57 -26.93
CA LYS A 29 8.05 -4.14 -27.07
C LYS A 29 7.11 -3.17 -26.36
N ALA A 30 6.14 -2.64 -27.10
CA ALA A 30 5.05 -1.89 -26.47
C ALA A 30 4.50 -2.76 -25.34
N THR A 31 4.54 -2.25 -24.11
CA THR A 31 3.96 -2.91 -22.96
C THR A 31 2.48 -3.07 -23.28
N GLU A 32 2.02 -4.29 -23.55
CA GLU A 32 0.59 -4.54 -23.74
C GLU A 32 -0.10 -4.07 -22.45
N THR A 33 -0.91 -3.02 -22.57
CA THR A 33 -1.71 -2.52 -21.45
C THR A 33 -2.75 -3.59 -21.13
N VAL A 34 -2.56 -4.29 -20.01
CA VAL A 34 -3.54 -5.25 -19.52
C VAL A 34 -4.74 -4.48 -18.98
N GLU A 35 -5.83 -4.48 -19.74
CA GLU A 35 -7.08 -3.86 -19.32
C GLU A 35 -7.81 -4.78 -18.33
N ILE A 36 -8.00 -4.33 -17.08
CA ILE A 36 -8.78 -5.04 -16.06
C ILE A 36 -10.19 -4.43 -16.00
N ARG A 37 -11.20 -5.26 -16.28
CA ARG A 37 -12.63 -4.94 -16.17
C ARG A 37 -13.19 -5.72 -14.99
N GLY A 38 -12.95 -5.18 -13.81
CA GLY A 38 -13.25 -5.81 -12.54
C GLY A 38 -14.65 -5.53 -12.02
N VAL A 39 -15.21 -6.48 -11.27
CA VAL A 39 -16.33 -6.22 -10.36
C VAL A 39 -15.88 -6.43 -8.93
N TYR A 40 -16.32 -5.53 -8.04
CA TYR A 40 -16.06 -5.62 -6.60
C TYR A 40 -17.24 -6.27 -5.88
N GLY A 41 -16.95 -7.20 -4.98
CA GLY A 41 -17.93 -7.93 -4.17
C GLY A 41 -18.09 -9.40 -4.57
N ASN A 42 -18.94 -10.12 -3.85
CA ASN A 42 -19.15 -11.54 -4.08
C ASN A 42 -19.83 -11.78 -5.45
N PRO A 43 -19.25 -12.61 -6.35
CA PRO A 43 -19.82 -12.83 -7.69
C PRO A 43 -21.05 -13.76 -7.71
N LYS A 44 -21.35 -14.45 -6.60
CA LYS A 44 -22.47 -15.41 -6.50
C LYS A 44 -23.82 -14.88 -7.01
N PRO A 45 -24.23 -13.61 -6.80
CA PRO A 45 -25.49 -13.10 -7.34
C PRO A 45 -25.57 -13.14 -8.87
N PHE A 46 -24.45 -12.97 -9.58
CA PHE A 46 -24.42 -13.11 -11.04
C PHE A 46 -24.56 -14.57 -11.45
N TRP A 47 -23.76 -15.45 -10.85
CA TRP A 47 -23.80 -16.88 -11.15
C TRP A 47 -25.13 -17.54 -10.77
N GLY A 48 -25.75 -17.12 -9.67
CA GLY A 48 -27.07 -17.60 -9.24
C GLY A 48 -28.20 -17.24 -10.23
N LYS A 49 -28.00 -16.20 -11.05
CA LYS A 49 -28.89 -15.84 -12.17
C LYS A 49 -28.49 -16.52 -13.49
N GLY A 50 -27.49 -17.40 -13.48
CA GLY A 50 -27.00 -18.10 -14.67
C GLY A 50 -26.08 -17.28 -15.57
N PHE A 51 -25.66 -16.08 -15.15
CA PHE A 51 -24.73 -15.28 -15.94
C PHE A 51 -23.32 -15.87 -15.91
N ASN A 52 -22.59 -15.65 -16.99
CA ASN A 52 -21.15 -15.85 -17.08
C ASN A 52 -20.46 -14.49 -17.15
N LEU A 53 -19.52 -14.22 -16.25
CA LEU A 53 -18.91 -12.90 -16.12
C LEU A 53 -18.15 -12.50 -17.38
N ASN A 54 -17.47 -13.45 -18.03
CA ASN A 54 -16.74 -13.15 -19.27
C ASN A 54 -17.66 -12.73 -20.43
N LYS A 55 -18.91 -13.22 -20.45
CA LYS A 55 -19.92 -12.83 -21.44
C LYS A 55 -20.49 -11.44 -21.17
N LEU A 56 -20.34 -10.94 -19.94
CA LEU A 56 -20.63 -9.56 -19.56
C LEU A 56 -19.43 -8.63 -19.79
N GLY A 57 -18.32 -9.14 -20.32
CA GLY A 57 -17.08 -8.38 -20.52
C GLY A 57 -16.27 -8.18 -19.23
N VAL A 58 -16.63 -8.85 -18.14
CA VAL A 58 -15.89 -8.84 -16.86
C VAL A 58 -14.78 -9.88 -16.93
N ASN A 59 -13.55 -9.47 -16.62
CA ASN A 59 -12.36 -10.35 -16.65
C ASN A 59 -11.66 -10.50 -15.29
N ALA A 60 -12.17 -9.82 -14.25
CA ALA A 60 -11.64 -9.92 -12.90
C ALA A 60 -12.74 -9.77 -11.85
N ILE A 61 -12.52 -10.40 -10.69
CA ILE A 61 -13.32 -10.20 -9.48
C ILE A 61 -12.42 -9.77 -8.33
N PHE A 62 -12.90 -8.81 -7.53
CA PHE A 62 -12.28 -8.37 -6.29
C PHE A 62 -13.20 -8.80 -5.15
N VAL A 63 -12.77 -9.79 -4.38
CA VAL A 63 -13.62 -10.48 -3.40
C VAL A 63 -12.98 -10.41 -2.03
N HIS A 64 -13.75 -10.07 -1.00
CA HIS A 64 -13.30 -10.15 0.38
C HIS A 64 -12.69 -11.53 0.67
N SER A 65 -11.46 -11.56 1.15
CA SER A 65 -10.66 -12.79 1.38
C SER A 65 -11.43 -13.87 2.13
N GLY A 66 -12.14 -13.52 3.20
CA GLY A 66 -12.97 -14.46 3.98
C GLY A 66 -14.18 -15.06 3.24
N SER A 67 -14.51 -14.57 2.03
CA SER A 67 -15.55 -15.14 1.17
C SER A 67 -14.99 -16.06 0.07
N ILE A 68 -13.67 -16.06 -0.15
CA ILE A 68 -13.03 -16.89 -1.18
C ILE A 68 -13.09 -18.35 -0.75
N ASN A 69 -13.43 -19.21 -1.72
CA ASN A 69 -13.46 -20.66 -1.54
C ASN A 69 -13.18 -21.36 -2.88
N HIS A 70 -12.98 -22.68 -2.83
CA HIS A 70 -12.67 -23.50 -4.00
C HIS A 70 -13.72 -23.42 -5.12
N ASP A 71 -15.00 -23.23 -4.77
CA ASP A 71 -16.07 -23.08 -5.78
C ASP A 71 -15.94 -21.76 -6.55
N ILE A 72 -15.67 -20.65 -5.86
CA ILE A 72 -15.40 -19.35 -6.48
C ILE A 72 -14.16 -19.44 -7.36
N MET A 73 -13.07 -20.03 -6.87
CA MET A 73 -11.83 -20.19 -7.62
C MET A 73 -12.07 -21.01 -8.89
N LYS A 74 -12.66 -22.20 -8.76
CA LYS A 74 -12.96 -23.08 -9.89
C LYS A 74 -13.86 -22.40 -10.91
N ARG A 75 -14.92 -21.71 -10.45
CA ARG A 75 -15.84 -21.04 -11.36
C ARG A 75 -15.17 -19.88 -12.08
N ALA A 76 -14.46 -19.00 -11.38
CA ALA A 76 -13.73 -17.89 -11.99
C ALA A 76 -12.70 -18.38 -13.03
N ARG A 77 -11.91 -19.42 -12.69
CA ARG A 77 -10.94 -20.03 -13.62
C ARG A 77 -11.62 -20.61 -14.86
N SER A 78 -12.77 -21.27 -14.72
CA SER A 78 -13.54 -21.78 -15.86
C SER A 78 -14.07 -20.69 -16.79
N GLU A 79 -14.24 -19.47 -16.27
CA GLU A 79 -14.65 -18.29 -17.04
C GLU A 79 -13.46 -17.46 -17.55
N GLY A 80 -12.21 -17.85 -17.24
CA GLY A 80 -11.02 -17.04 -17.56
C GLY A 80 -10.95 -15.73 -16.79
N VAL A 81 -11.60 -15.67 -15.63
CA VAL A 81 -11.67 -14.50 -14.76
C VAL A 81 -10.56 -14.56 -13.71
N LYS A 82 -9.84 -13.44 -13.55
CA LYS A 82 -8.83 -13.27 -12.51
C LYS A 82 -9.48 -13.08 -11.14
N VAL A 83 -8.84 -13.59 -10.09
CA VAL A 83 -9.33 -13.48 -8.71
C VAL A 83 -8.35 -12.65 -7.90
N TYR A 84 -8.83 -11.51 -7.44
CA TYR A 84 -8.13 -10.61 -6.52
C TYR A 84 -8.79 -10.65 -5.15
N ALA A 85 -8.00 -10.90 -4.11
CA ALA A 85 -8.50 -10.94 -2.74
C ALA A 85 -8.40 -9.57 -2.08
N GLU A 86 -9.52 -9.02 -1.63
CA GLU A 86 -9.51 -7.88 -0.71
C GLU A 86 -9.17 -8.37 0.70
N PHE A 87 -8.10 -7.81 1.26
CA PHE A 87 -7.46 -8.27 2.49
C PHE A 87 -7.41 -7.12 3.51
N ALA A 88 -8.37 -7.13 4.43
CA ALA A 88 -8.51 -6.10 5.46
C ALA A 88 -7.32 -6.11 6.43
N THR A 89 -6.28 -5.31 6.18
CA THR A 89 -4.94 -5.50 6.77
C THR A 89 -4.85 -5.00 8.20
N LEU A 90 -5.22 -3.75 8.48
CA LEU A 90 -5.14 -3.15 9.82
C LEU A 90 -6.50 -2.98 10.51
N ASN A 91 -7.53 -3.68 10.02
CA ASN A 91 -8.81 -3.75 10.70
C ASN A 91 -8.71 -4.68 11.93
N GLY A 92 -8.83 -4.08 13.11
CA GLY A 92 -8.75 -4.72 14.42
C GLY A 92 -10.11 -5.07 15.03
N LYS A 93 -11.22 -4.88 14.32
CA LYS A 93 -12.56 -5.22 14.84
C LYS A 93 -12.61 -6.68 15.33
N ASN A 94 -13.15 -6.90 16.53
CA ASN A 94 -13.16 -8.16 17.28
C ASN A 94 -11.79 -8.61 17.84
N TYR A 95 -10.68 -8.12 17.30
CA TYR A 95 -9.34 -8.46 17.78
C TYR A 95 -8.98 -7.63 19.02
N VAL A 96 -9.13 -6.31 18.94
CA VAL A 96 -8.69 -5.38 20.01
C VAL A 96 -9.48 -5.56 21.32
N GLU A 97 -10.70 -6.10 21.24
CA GLU A 97 -11.52 -6.43 22.40
C GLU A 97 -10.93 -7.62 23.20
N ALA A 98 -10.36 -8.61 22.50
CA ALA A 98 -9.68 -9.75 23.11
C ALA A 98 -8.19 -9.47 23.39
N HIS A 99 -7.62 -8.48 22.70
CA HIS A 99 -6.21 -8.06 22.76
C HIS A 99 -6.08 -6.55 23.03
N PRO A 100 -6.37 -6.08 24.26
CA PRO A 100 -6.32 -4.67 24.62
C PRO A 100 -4.98 -3.99 24.38
N GLU A 101 -3.89 -4.74 24.36
CA GLU A 101 -2.53 -4.30 24.02
C GLU A 101 -2.39 -3.79 22.57
N ALA A 102 -3.26 -4.26 21.67
CA ALA A 102 -3.28 -3.85 20.27
C ALA A 102 -4.20 -2.65 20.01
N TRP A 103 -4.85 -2.12 21.05
CA TRP A 103 -5.76 -0.99 20.92
C TRP A 103 -4.98 0.30 20.64
N ALA A 104 -5.41 1.07 19.62
CA ALA A 104 -4.81 2.36 19.32
C ALA A 104 -5.09 3.40 20.44
N ILE A 105 -4.05 4.08 20.89
CA ILE A 105 -4.10 5.07 21.96
C ILE A 105 -3.97 6.48 21.36
N ASN A 106 -4.86 7.39 21.75
CA ASN A 106 -4.87 8.77 21.27
C ASN A 106 -3.80 9.64 21.97
N GLU A 107 -3.69 10.90 21.57
CA GLU A 107 -2.75 11.87 22.13
C GLU A 107 -3.00 12.21 23.61
N LYS A 108 -4.15 11.81 24.17
CA LYS A 108 -4.50 11.99 25.59
C LYS A 108 -4.19 10.75 26.43
N GLY A 109 -3.68 9.68 25.82
CA GLY A 109 -3.46 8.40 26.50
C GLY A 109 -4.71 7.53 26.64
N GLU A 110 -5.77 7.83 25.88
CA GLU A 110 -7.04 7.13 25.93
C GLU A 110 -7.19 6.16 24.75
N LYS A 111 -7.93 5.06 24.95
CA LYS A 111 -8.32 4.16 23.85
C LYS A 111 -9.24 4.89 22.88
N VAL A 112 -8.93 4.83 21.59
CA VAL A 112 -9.84 5.37 20.56
C VAL A 112 -11.12 4.54 20.47
N GLY A 113 -12.26 5.20 20.28
CA GLY A 113 -13.50 4.51 19.93
C GLY A 113 -13.43 3.93 18.51
N ALA A 114 -14.35 3.02 18.20
CA ALA A 114 -14.58 2.69 16.79
C ALA A 114 -15.01 3.95 16.03
N ALA A 115 -14.60 4.04 14.76
CA ALA A 115 -15.23 4.96 13.83
C ALA A 115 -16.63 4.43 13.46
N SER A 116 -17.16 4.74 12.29
CA SER A 116 -18.51 4.28 11.91
C SER A 116 -18.55 2.78 11.59
N TRP A 117 -17.58 2.26 10.82
CA TRP A 117 -17.48 0.81 10.53
C TRP A 117 -16.06 0.25 10.67
N PHE A 118 -15.09 1.12 10.89
CA PHE A 118 -13.68 0.75 11.03
C PHE A 118 -13.23 0.82 12.50
N MET A 119 -12.53 -0.22 12.94
CA MET A 119 -11.77 -0.22 14.18
C MET A 119 -10.32 -0.53 13.81
N GLY A 120 -9.44 0.45 14.03
CA GLY A 120 -8.04 0.34 13.68
C GLY A 120 -7.27 -0.32 14.81
N VAL A 121 -6.34 -1.19 14.48
CA VAL A 121 -5.36 -1.73 15.43
C VAL A 121 -4.14 -0.81 15.50
N CYS A 122 -3.35 -0.91 16.57
CA CYS A 122 -2.01 -0.33 16.60
C CYS A 122 -1.12 -1.04 15.56
N PRO A 123 -0.61 -0.35 14.51
CA PRO A 123 0.15 -0.99 13.44
C PRO A 123 1.51 -1.55 13.87
N THR A 124 1.98 -1.18 15.06
CA THR A 124 3.26 -1.65 15.58
C THR A 124 3.09 -2.85 16.52
N GLU A 125 1.87 -3.23 16.92
CA GLU A 125 1.69 -4.34 17.87
C GLU A 125 2.18 -5.67 17.25
N PRO A 126 3.20 -6.31 17.85
CA PRO A 126 3.93 -7.40 17.22
C PRO A 126 3.09 -8.67 17.01
N THR A 127 2.17 -8.97 17.93
CA THR A 127 1.33 -10.17 17.87
C THR A 127 0.31 -10.05 16.75
N PHE A 128 -0.32 -8.88 16.58
CA PHE A 128 -1.24 -8.60 15.50
C PHE A 128 -0.54 -8.61 14.15
N ARG A 129 0.69 -8.07 14.06
CA ARG A 129 1.54 -8.21 12.87
C ARG A 129 1.71 -9.66 12.47
N GLN A 130 2.17 -10.49 13.40
CA GLN A 130 2.38 -11.92 13.17
C GLN A 130 1.07 -12.63 12.78
N TYR A 131 -0.01 -12.37 13.51
CA TYR A 131 -1.35 -12.89 13.23
C TYR A 131 -1.79 -12.55 11.80
N ARG A 132 -1.72 -11.28 11.41
CA ARG A 132 -2.17 -10.82 10.09
C ARG A 132 -1.30 -11.38 8.96
N PHE A 133 0.01 -11.44 9.15
CA PHE A 133 0.91 -12.05 8.18
C PHE A 133 0.71 -13.57 8.05
N GLY A 134 0.37 -14.24 9.15
CA GLY A 134 -0.07 -15.64 9.14
C GLY A 134 -1.31 -15.83 8.26
N GLN A 135 -2.35 -15.03 8.47
CA GLN A 135 -3.57 -15.07 7.66
C GLN A 135 -3.31 -14.84 6.17
N LEU A 136 -2.39 -13.93 5.82
CA LEU A 136 -1.99 -13.70 4.44
C LEU A 136 -1.30 -14.93 3.85
N ARG A 137 -0.37 -15.55 4.59
CA ARG A 137 0.31 -16.78 4.15
C ARG A 137 -0.68 -17.91 3.92
N ASP A 138 -1.59 -18.14 4.87
CA ASP A 138 -2.61 -19.17 4.75
C ASP A 138 -3.49 -18.94 3.52
N LEU A 139 -3.91 -17.69 3.28
CA LEU A 139 -4.71 -17.32 2.10
C LEU A 139 -3.98 -17.63 0.78
N LEU A 140 -2.69 -17.28 0.69
CA LEU A 140 -1.88 -17.47 -0.52
C LEU A 140 -1.49 -18.94 -0.74
N LEU A 141 -1.36 -19.73 0.32
CA LEU A 141 -1.10 -21.17 0.23
C LEU A 141 -2.35 -21.95 -0.17
N GLU A 142 -3.51 -21.54 0.30
CA GLU A 142 -4.79 -22.21 0.03
C GLU A 142 -5.32 -21.90 -1.39
N TYR A 143 -5.13 -20.67 -1.86
CA TYR A 143 -5.70 -20.21 -3.13
C TYR A 143 -4.65 -19.60 -4.07
N ASP A 144 -4.63 -20.08 -5.31
CA ASP A 144 -3.83 -19.49 -6.40
C ASP A 144 -4.47 -18.17 -6.87
N LEU A 145 -4.19 -17.07 -6.17
CA LEU A 145 -4.72 -15.73 -6.41
C LEU A 145 -3.89 -14.95 -7.44
N ASP A 146 -4.57 -14.20 -8.31
CA ASP A 146 -3.92 -13.28 -9.26
C ASP A 146 -3.38 -12.01 -8.56
N GLY A 147 -3.89 -11.70 -7.37
CA GLY A 147 -3.43 -10.58 -6.58
C GLY A 147 -4.13 -10.48 -5.22
N VAL A 148 -3.49 -9.75 -4.32
CA VAL A 148 -4.01 -9.35 -3.02
C VAL A 148 -4.11 -7.84 -3.01
N TRP A 149 -5.31 -7.32 -2.77
CA TRP A 149 -5.58 -5.92 -2.55
C TRP A 149 -5.68 -5.66 -1.06
N ILE A 150 -4.65 -5.03 -0.50
CA ILE A 150 -4.64 -4.66 0.91
C ILE A 150 -5.56 -3.46 1.14
N ASP A 151 -6.41 -3.58 2.15
CA ASP A 151 -7.37 -2.55 2.57
C ASP A 151 -7.12 -2.12 4.02
N TYR A 152 -7.59 -0.93 4.39
CA TYR A 152 -7.40 -0.31 5.70
C TYR A 152 -5.92 -0.17 6.11
N VAL A 153 -5.03 0.09 5.16
CA VAL A 153 -3.58 0.15 5.40
C VAL A 153 -3.17 1.55 5.85
N HIS A 154 -3.73 1.99 6.96
CA HIS A 154 -3.45 3.28 7.57
C HIS A 154 -3.65 3.21 9.09
N TRP A 155 -3.14 4.24 9.80
CA TRP A 155 -3.42 4.42 11.22
C TRP A 155 -4.92 4.65 11.48
N HIS A 156 -5.38 4.48 12.72
CA HIS A 156 -6.80 4.55 13.04
C HIS A 156 -7.42 5.90 12.65
N ALA A 157 -8.32 5.86 11.65
CA ALA A 157 -9.07 6.99 11.11
C ALA A 157 -10.16 6.49 10.16
N GLN A 158 -11.12 7.35 9.81
CA GLN A 158 -12.11 7.09 8.75
C GLN A 158 -12.22 8.32 7.86
N PHE A 159 -11.92 8.16 6.57
CA PHE A 159 -11.76 9.28 5.63
C PHE A 159 -12.87 9.35 4.57
N GLU A 160 -13.72 8.33 4.48
CA GLU A 160 -14.68 8.11 3.39
C GLU A 160 -15.97 8.94 3.49
N GLU A 161 -16.13 9.70 4.57
CA GLU A 161 -17.25 10.61 4.79
C GLU A 161 -16.81 12.07 4.58
N PRO A 162 -17.73 13.01 4.28
CA PRO A 162 -17.38 14.42 4.06
C PRO A 162 -16.70 15.06 5.29
N GLU A 163 -17.14 14.65 6.48
CA GLU A 163 -16.56 15.03 7.77
C GLU A 163 -15.81 13.81 8.34
N PRO A 164 -14.51 13.67 8.06
CA PRO A 164 -13.75 12.48 8.43
C PRO A 164 -13.43 12.44 9.93
N ILE A 165 -13.23 11.22 10.45
CA ILE A 165 -12.80 10.97 11.84
C ILE A 165 -11.27 10.83 11.83
N LEU A 166 -10.57 11.84 12.33
CA LEU A 166 -9.12 12.00 12.20
C LEU A 166 -8.39 12.17 13.56
N PRO A 167 -8.42 11.16 14.44
CA PRO A 167 -7.76 11.24 15.74
C PRO A 167 -6.25 11.16 15.59
N GLU A 168 -5.53 11.82 16.51
CA GLU A 168 -4.09 11.67 16.64
C GLU A 168 -3.77 10.33 17.32
N THR A 169 -3.18 9.40 16.59
CA THR A 169 -2.84 8.05 17.07
C THR A 169 -1.53 7.58 16.44
N CYS A 170 -0.87 6.51 16.87
CA CYS A 170 -1.05 5.83 18.16
C CYS A 170 0.09 6.25 19.08
N PHE A 171 -0.23 6.64 20.31
CA PHE A 171 0.75 6.99 21.34
C PHE A 171 0.86 5.90 22.43
N CYS A 172 0.59 4.63 22.09
CA CYS A 172 0.84 3.53 23.02
C CYS A 172 2.36 3.38 23.26
N ASN A 173 2.73 2.70 24.35
CA ASN A 173 4.14 2.52 24.70
C ASN A 173 4.95 1.89 23.56
N HIS A 174 4.39 0.92 22.84
CA HIS A 174 5.08 0.29 21.71
C HIS A 174 5.40 1.28 20.57
N CYS A 175 4.50 2.24 20.30
CA CYS A 175 4.75 3.29 19.32
C CYS A 175 5.76 4.33 19.82
N LEU A 176 5.67 4.74 21.09
CA LEU A 176 6.60 5.69 21.68
C LEU A 176 8.02 5.12 21.73
N ASP A 177 8.17 3.88 22.20
CA ASP A 177 9.44 3.16 22.29
C ASP A 177 10.01 2.89 20.89
N GLY A 178 9.15 2.47 19.94
CA GLY A 178 9.54 2.24 18.55
C GLY A 178 10.06 3.52 17.88
N PHE A 179 9.34 4.63 18.02
CA PHE A 179 9.79 5.92 17.50
C PHE A 179 11.11 6.38 18.13
N SER A 180 11.22 6.31 19.46
CA SER A 180 12.44 6.73 20.16
C SER A 180 13.65 5.90 19.70
N LYS A 181 13.48 4.58 19.59
CA LYS A 181 14.51 3.66 19.12
C LYS A 181 14.92 3.91 17.68
N ASP A 182 13.97 4.08 16.77
CA ASP A 182 14.25 4.16 15.33
C ASP A 182 14.77 5.54 14.91
N SER A 183 14.35 6.60 15.61
CA SER A 183 14.78 7.99 15.34
C SER A 183 16.02 8.40 16.13
N GLY A 184 16.32 7.72 17.25
CA GLY A 184 17.35 8.13 18.21
C GLY A 184 16.94 9.35 19.06
N ILE A 185 15.66 9.75 19.03
CA ILE A 185 15.14 10.86 19.83
C ILE A 185 14.71 10.33 21.20
N GLU A 186 15.31 10.85 22.27
CA GLU A 186 14.88 10.55 23.63
C GLU A 186 13.59 11.30 23.98
N ILE A 187 12.53 10.55 24.29
CA ILE A 187 11.26 11.11 24.72
C ILE A 187 11.33 11.33 26.24
N PRO A 188 11.01 12.52 26.76
CA PRO A 188 11.04 12.78 28.19
C PRO A 188 10.05 11.91 28.96
N ASP A 189 10.35 11.67 30.24
CA ASP A 189 9.43 11.00 31.15
C ASP A 189 8.14 11.81 31.35
N GLY A 190 7.02 11.12 31.54
CA GLY A 190 5.70 11.74 31.69
C GLY A 190 4.57 10.77 31.38
N THR A 191 3.34 11.28 31.47
CA THR A 191 2.16 10.53 31.00
C THR A 191 2.19 10.39 29.47
N THR A 192 1.40 9.47 28.91
CA THR A 192 1.25 9.37 27.45
C THR A 192 0.84 10.70 26.83
N SER A 193 -0.02 11.47 27.52
CA SER A 193 -0.45 12.79 27.07
C SER A 193 0.70 13.79 27.00
N ASP A 194 1.55 13.83 28.03
CA ASP A 194 2.72 14.72 28.07
C ASP A 194 3.72 14.37 26.95
N LYS A 195 3.96 13.06 26.75
CA LYS A 195 4.85 12.55 25.71
C LYS A 195 4.33 12.87 24.31
N ALA A 196 3.05 12.62 24.06
CA ALA A 196 2.41 12.93 22.79
C ALA A 196 2.51 14.43 22.48
N LEU A 197 2.13 15.29 23.43
CA LEU A 197 2.21 16.74 23.27
C LEU A 197 3.65 17.21 23.01
N TRP A 198 4.63 16.65 23.71
CA TRP A 198 6.02 16.98 23.50
C TRP A 198 6.50 16.58 22.09
N ILE A 199 6.17 15.37 21.61
CA ILE A 199 6.50 14.93 20.26
C ILE A 199 5.86 15.87 19.23
N LEU A 200 4.56 16.15 19.36
CA LEU A 200 3.83 16.97 18.40
C LEU A 200 4.30 18.43 18.37
N ASN A 201 4.88 18.95 19.45
CA ASN A 201 5.40 20.32 19.49
C ASN A 201 6.87 20.45 19.06
N ASN A 202 7.68 19.40 19.22
CA ASN A 202 9.13 19.48 19.04
C ASN A 202 9.66 18.62 17.89
N HIS A 203 8.94 17.54 17.54
CA HIS A 203 9.38 16.50 16.61
C HIS A 203 8.23 15.98 15.72
N ASP A 204 7.27 16.84 15.35
CA ASP A 204 6.10 16.44 14.55
C ASP A 204 6.51 15.82 13.20
N GLU A 205 7.40 16.47 12.45
CA GLU A 205 7.86 15.97 11.16
C GLU A 205 8.56 14.59 11.27
N PRO A 206 9.59 14.41 12.12
CA PRO A 206 10.17 13.08 12.38
C PRO A 206 9.15 12.02 12.79
N TRP A 207 8.15 12.40 13.60
CA TRP A 207 7.07 11.51 14.01
C TRP A 207 6.20 11.10 12.82
N ARG A 208 5.82 12.03 11.93
CA ARG A 208 5.01 11.71 10.74
C ARG A 208 5.77 10.85 9.75
N ASP A 209 7.06 11.11 9.57
CA ASP A 209 7.92 10.30 8.70
C ASP A 209 8.09 8.87 9.23
N TRP A 210 8.34 8.72 10.54
CA TRP A 210 8.39 7.41 11.18
C TRP A 210 7.05 6.66 11.03
N ARG A 211 5.92 7.36 11.22
CA ARG A 211 4.60 6.77 11.03
C ARG A 211 4.32 6.32 9.60
N CYS A 212 4.82 7.05 8.60
CA CYS A 212 4.74 6.64 7.19
C CYS A 212 5.62 5.41 6.93
N LYS A 213 6.82 5.37 7.53
CA LYS A 213 7.72 4.21 7.44
C LYS A 213 7.11 2.95 8.04
N VAL A 214 6.42 3.04 9.19
CA VAL A 214 5.71 1.89 9.78
C VAL A 214 4.70 1.29 8.80
N ILE A 215 3.95 2.12 8.07
CA ILE A 215 2.99 1.66 7.07
C ILE A 215 3.70 1.05 5.86
N TYR A 216 4.80 1.64 5.41
CA TYR A 216 5.66 1.05 4.39
C TYR A 216 6.23 -0.31 4.80
N ASP A 217 6.65 -0.48 6.05
CA ASP A 217 7.18 -1.75 6.54
C ASP A 217 6.10 -2.85 6.51
N TRP A 218 4.81 -2.50 6.65
CA TRP A 218 3.72 -3.46 6.39
C TRP A 218 3.68 -3.90 4.92
N THR A 219 3.76 -2.96 3.98
CA THR A 219 3.68 -3.30 2.55
C THR A 219 4.93 -4.04 2.06
N TYR A 220 6.09 -3.71 2.64
CA TYR A 220 7.34 -4.43 2.42
C TYR A 220 7.25 -5.90 2.85
N GLU A 221 6.81 -6.17 4.08
CA GLU A 221 6.66 -7.53 4.59
C GLU A 221 5.61 -8.33 3.79
N ILE A 222 4.48 -7.71 3.44
CA ILE A 222 3.45 -8.35 2.60
C ILE A 222 4.01 -8.69 1.22
N LYS A 223 4.77 -7.79 0.60
CA LYS A 223 5.39 -8.04 -0.70
C LYS A 223 6.43 -9.17 -0.63
N ASN A 224 7.19 -9.27 0.47
CA ASN A 224 8.13 -10.38 0.68
C ASN A 224 7.39 -11.71 0.83
N ILE A 225 6.33 -11.76 1.62
CA ILE A 225 5.47 -12.95 1.75
C ILE A 225 4.94 -13.39 0.38
N ILE A 226 4.44 -12.44 -0.42
CA ILE A 226 3.97 -12.73 -1.78
C ILE A 226 5.11 -13.30 -2.63
N LYS A 227 6.31 -12.70 -2.63
CA LYS A 227 7.46 -13.19 -3.39
C LYS A 227 7.88 -14.61 -2.98
N GLU A 228 7.79 -14.93 -1.69
CA GLU A 228 8.11 -16.24 -1.13
C GLU A 228 7.09 -17.30 -1.55
N VAL A 229 5.80 -17.00 -1.48
CA VAL A 229 4.71 -17.97 -1.69
C VAL A 229 4.28 -18.07 -3.15
N ASN A 230 4.00 -16.94 -3.80
CA ASN A 230 3.59 -16.88 -5.21
C ASN A 230 4.06 -15.55 -5.86
N PRO A 231 5.25 -15.51 -6.46
CA PRO A 231 5.84 -14.27 -6.97
C PRO A 231 5.09 -13.65 -8.17
N LYS A 232 4.07 -14.33 -8.72
CA LYS A 232 3.22 -13.80 -9.80
C LYS A 232 2.03 -13.00 -9.28
N THR A 233 1.67 -13.15 -8.00
CA THR A 233 0.55 -12.45 -7.37
C THR A 233 0.87 -10.95 -7.26
N LEU A 234 -0.05 -10.11 -7.72
CA LEU A 234 0.05 -8.65 -7.58
C LEU A 234 -0.27 -8.20 -6.15
N LEU A 235 0.40 -7.16 -5.68
CA LEU A 235 0.05 -6.41 -4.48
C LEU A 235 -0.60 -5.09 -4.88
N GLY A 236 -1.91 -5.00 -4.67
CA GLY A 236 -2.68 -3.78 -4.86
C GLY A 236 -3.02 -3.10 -3.54
N LEU A 237 -3.26 -1.80 -3.56
CA LEU A 237 -3.63 -1.01 -2.38
C LEU A 237 -4.90 -0.20 -2.64
N TYR A 238 -5.92 -0.40 -1.80
CA TYR A 238 -7.00 0.57 -1.65
C TYR A 238 -6.52 1.70 -0.73
N HIS A 239 -6.63 2.95 -1.16
CA HIS A 239 -6.13 4.08 -0.38
C HIS A 239 -7.03 5.31 -0.41
N CYS A 240 -6.79 6.18 0.57
CA CYS A 240 -7.41 7.48 0.68
C CYS A 240 -7.14 8.34 -0.57
N PRO A 241 -8.16 8.87 -1.25
CA PRO A 241 -7.99 9.66 -2.48
C PRO A 241 -7.68 11.14 -2.21
N TRP A 242 -7.15 11.49 -1.04
CA TRP A 242 -6.82 12.87 -0.73
C TRP A 242 -5.51 13.31 -1.36
N ASP A 243 -5.46 14.59 -1.75
CA ASP A 243 -4.22 15.25 -2.11
C ASP A 243 -3.32 15.54 -0.88
N ASP A 244 -2.19 16.22 -1.10
CA ASP A 244 -1.21 16.51 -0.04
C ASP A 244 -1.66 17.57 0.97
N GLN A 245 -2.64 18.41 0.61
CA GLN A 245 -3.09 19.55 1.40
C GLN A 245 -4.42 19.30 2.11
N GLU A 246 -5.23 18.38 1.59
CA GLU A 246 -6.54 18.05 2.14
C GLU A 246 -6.48 17.68 3.64
N PHE A 247 -7.42 18.26 4.39
CA PHE A 247 -7.55 18.10 5.85
C PHE A 247 -6.26 18.40 6.61
N ASN A 248 -5.56 19.46 6.21
CA ASN A 248 -4.28 19.87 6.78
C ASN A 248 -3.24 18.74 6.70
N GLY A 249 -3.05 18.21 5.49
CA GLY A 249 -2.11 17.13 5.20
C GLY A 249 -2.42 15.81 5.89
N ALA A 250 -3.70 15.51 6.16
CA ALA A 250 -4.12 14.33 6.94
C ALA A 250 -3.65 13.00 6.33
N ARG A 251 -3.40 12.96 5.03
CA ARG A 251 -2.85 11.78 4.34
C ARG A 251 -1.55 11.27 4.99
N ARG A 252 -0.54 12.12 5.16
CA ARG A 252 0.68 11.75 5.89
C ARG A 252 0.47 11.89 7.39
N ARG A 253 -0.09 13.04 7.82
CA ARG A 253 -0.19 13.41 9.24
C ARG A 253 -1.00 12.41 10.06
N ILE A 254 -2.17 12.00 9.56
CA ILE A 254 -3.12 11.14 10.28
C ILE A 254 -3.10 9.71 9.75
N LEU A 255 -3.09 9.49 8.44
CA LEU A 255 -3.20 8.15 7.86
C LEU A 255 -1.84 7.44 7.75
N GLY A 256 -0.72 8.16 7.83
CA GLY A 256 0.62 7.61 7.62
C GLY A 256 0.83 7.09 6.19
N LEU A 257 0.12 7.67 5.22
CA LEU A 257 0.23 7.28 3.82
C LEU A 257 1.24 8.16 3.11
N ASP A 258 2.33 7.57 2.64
CA ASP A 258 3.32 8.20 1.77
C ASP A 258 3.38 7.45 0.44
N TYR A 259 2.76 8.00 -0.61
CA TYR A 259 2.64 7.29 -1.88
C TYR A 259 3.96 7.14 -2.63
N THR A 260 4.92 8.03 -2.40
CA THR A 260 6.27 7.88 -2.98
C THR A 260 6.94 6.66 -2.36
N LEU A 261 6.88 6.53 -1.04
CA LEU A 261 7.45 5.37 -0.35
C LEU A 261 6.71 4.06 -0.67
N LEU A 262 5.38 4.11 -0.74
CA LEU A 262 4.57 2.91 -1.02
C LEU A 262 4.77 2.36 -2.45
N LYS A 263 5.15 3.20 -3.43
CA LYS A 263 5.45 2.78 -4.81
C LYS A 263 6.59 1.76 -4.91
N GLU A 264 7.46 1.68 -3.90
CA GLU A 264 8.56 0.70 -3.85
C GLU A 264 8.06 -0.76 -3.70
N THR A 265 6.81 -0.97 -3.28
CA THR A 265 6.25 -2.30 -2.98
C THR A 265 4.90 -2.57 -3.62
N ILE A 266 4.06 -1.54 -3.79
CA ILE A 266 2.72 -1.65 -4.36
C ILE A 266 2.80 -1.69 -5.89
N ASP A 267 2.24 -2.73 -6.49
CA ASP A 267 2.18 -2.87 -7.96
C ASP A 267 1.04 -2.05 -8.56
N VAL A 268 -0.08 -1.92 -7.84
CA VAL A 268 -1.28 -1.22 -8.33
C VAL A 268 -1.93 -0.38 -7.21
N PHE A 269 -2.11 0.91 -7.47
CA PHE A 269 -2.88 1.79 -6.60
C PHE A 269 -4.35 1.86 -7.05
N SER A 270 -5.27 1.83 -6.09
CA SER A 270 -6.71 1.91 -6.33
C SER A 270 -7.31 3.00 -5.43
N PRO A 271 -7.35 4.27 -5.89
CA PRO A 271 -7.85 5.37 -5.07
C PRO A 271 -9.35 5.20 -4.79
N MET A 272 -9.76 5.37 -3.54
CA MET A 272 -11.14 5.21 -3.09
C MET A 272 -11.99 6.45 -3.34
N VAL A 273 -12.10 6.87 -4.61
CA VAL A 273 -12.81 8.07 -5.08
C VAL A 273 -14.34 7.92 -5.04
N TYR A 274 -14.89 7.67 -3.86
CA TYR A 274 -16.33 7.52 -3.61
C TYR A 274 -17.05 8.87 -3.65
N HIS A 275 -17.02 9.57 -4.79
CA HIS A 275 -17.42 10.97 -4.91
C HIS A 275 -18.75 11.28 -4.18
N ARG A 276 -19.81 10.50 -4.44
CA ARG A 276 -21.11 10.72 -3.80
C ARG A 276 -21.07 10.56 -2.28
N ARG A 277 -20.33 9.57 -1.78
CA ARG A 277 -20.20 9.32 -0.33
C ARG A 277 -19.42 10.43 0.35
N MET A 278 -18.33 10.86 -0.29
CA MET A 278 -17.44 11.91 0.21
C MET A 278 -17.96 13.33 -0.07
N GLY A 279 -19.22 13.47 -0.52
CA GLY A 279 -19.82 14.78 -0.79
C GLY A 279 -19.18 15.54 -1.97
N ARG A 280 -18.47 14.84 -2.85
CA ARG A 280 -17.77 15.39 -4.02
C ARG A 280 -18.61 15.25 -5.28
N LYS A 281 -18.35 16.12 -6.24
CA LYS A 281 -18.94 16.03 -7.59
C LYS A 281 -18.26 14.91 -8.41
N PRO A 282 -18.92 14.35 -9.43
CA PRO A 282 -18.32 13.30 -10.26
C PRO A 282 -16.99 13.68 -10.92
N GLU A 283 -16.80 14.96 -11.27
CA GLU A 283 -15.57 15.47 -11.92
C GLU A 283 -14.33 15.28 -11.04
N TRP A 284 -14.51 15.28 -9.72
CA TRP A 284 -13.42 15.04 -8.76
C TRP A 284 -12.74 13.68 -8.95
N VAL A 285 -13.45 12.68 -9.50
CA VAL A 285 -12.83 11.40 -9.88
C VAL A 285 -11.71 11.64 -10.90
N GLN A 286 -11.98 12.42 -11.94
CA GLN A 286 -10.98 12.72 -12.97
C GLN A 286 -9.83 13.57 -12.39
N GLU A 287 -10.16 14.60 -11.61
CA GLU A 287 -9.17 15.46 -10.95
C GLU A 287 -8.21 14.65 -10.06
N ASN A 288 -8.75 13.69 -9.29
CA ASN A 288 -7.93 12.82 -8.45
C ASN A 288 -6.99 11.93 -9.26
N ILE A 289 -7.46 11.33 -10.36
CA ILE A 289 -6.61 10.51 -11.23
C ILE A 289 -5.49 11.35 -11.87
N GLN A 290 -5.80 12.58 -12.31
CA GLN A 290 -4.82 13.50 -12.88
C GLN A 290 -3.79 13.99 -11.85
N TRP A 291 -4.20 14.17 -10.59
CA TRP A 291 -3.28 14.53 -9.52
C TRP A 291 -2.35 13.37 -9.16
N PHE A 292 -2.86 12.15 -9.12
CA PHE A 292 -2.11 10.98 -8.69
C PHE A 292 -1.11 10.45 -9.74
N GLY A 293 -1.42 10.61 -11.03
CA GLY A 293 -0.72 10.00 -12.17
C GLY A 293 -0.17 10.99 -13.18
#